data_AF-M4ELN1-F1
#
_entry.id   AF-M4ELN1-F1
#
_cell.length_a   1.000
_cell.length_b   1.000
_cell.length_c   1.000
_cell.angle_alpha   90.00
_cell.angle_beta   90.00
_cell.angle_gamma   90.00
#
_symmetry.space_group_name_H-M   'P 1'
#
loop_
_entity.id
_entity.type
_entity.pdbx_description
1 polymer ?
#
loop_
_entity_poly.entity_id
_entity_poly.type
_entity_poly.pdbx_seq_one_letter_code
_entity_poly.pdbx_strand_id
1 'polypeptide(L)'
;MKPMHHHRAPLISSSSSQSNSFVSRLLLLLTLLPVSLACLAFILQWRGGGGLADPASASVISSTSVPGGGNSDLNHEVFPGMETVSSVSPKAHQSSSSDCSNLARSSSPSFPYYGDWNFGVDFNLKPKICITTSTSAGLDQILPWMFYHKVLGVSTFFLFVEGKAATPTISKVLESIPGVKVIYRTKDLEEKQAKSRIWNETWLSSFFYKPCNYELFVKQSLNMEMAIVMAREAGMDWILHLDTDELIYPAGTREHSLRRLLLDVPPNVDMVIFPNYESSVERDDIKDPFTEVSMFKKNYDHLPKDTYFGMYKEATRNNPNYFLTYGNGKSVARVQDHLRPNGAHRWHNYMKTPNEIKLEEAAVLHYTYAKFSDLTSRRDRCGCKPTKEDVKRCFMLDFDRSVVIQALKESGVFSSVVSSASTNLSKKKFLASMHKSNSSSSDSLPSKDKESQGISARHLLGAESAVPPLSPPGMEHAGLVTED
;
A
#
# COMPACT_ATOMS: atom_id res chain seq x y z
N MET A 1 40.48 -87.67 37.61
CA MET A 1 40.26 -87.13 36.25
C MET A 1 38.75 -87.01 36.02
N LYS A 2 38.27 -85.82 35.65
CA LYS A 2 36.96 -85.53 35.02
C LYS A 2 36.84 -86.31 33.69
N PRO A 3 35.63 -86.66 33.16
CA PRO A 3 34.60 -85.71 32.61
C PRO A 3 33.14 -86.02 33.06
N MET A 4 32.21 -85.05 33.18
CA MET A 4 31.36 -84.36 32.16
C MET A 4 30.42 -85.32 31.40
N HIS A 5 29.13 -85.09 31.11
CA HIS A 5 28.05 -84.17 31.50
C HIS A 5 26.76 -84.83 30.93
N HIS A 6 25.62 -84.78 31.62
CA HIS A 6 24.31 -85.02 30.99
C HIS A 6 23.39 -83.80 31.17
N HIS A 7 22.85 -83.35 30.05
CA HIS A 7 21.94 -82.22 29.88
C HIS A 7 20.56 -82.50 30.49
N ARG A 8 20.03 -81.50 31.21
CA ARG A 8 18.59 -81.38 31.50
C ARG A 8 18.14 -79.98 31.08
N ALA A 9 16.92 -79.93 30.54
CA ALA A 9 16.31 -78.89 29.71
C ALA A 9 16.26 -77.46 30.29
N PRO A 10 16.14 -76.41 29.44
CA PRO A 10 15.89 -75.05 29.90
C PRO A 10 14.40 -74.84 30.22
N LEU A 11 14.14 -74.27 31.39
CA LEU A 11 12.86 -73.66 31.75
C LEU A 11 12.69 -72.36 30.95
N ILE A 12 11.65 -72.28 30.13
CA ILE A 12 11.18 -71.04 29.50
C ILE A 12 10.60 -70.16 30.61
N SER A 13 11.33 -69.12 31.00
CA SER A 13 10.83 -68.06 31.87
C SER A 13 9.97 -67.10 31.04
N SER A 14 8.70 -66.99 31.42
CA SER A 14 7.76 -66.00 30.90
C SER A 14 8.13 -64.59 31.39
N SER A 15 8.84 -63.82 30.57
CA SER A 15 9.13 -62.39 30.81
C SER A 15 8.32 -61.45 29.89
N SER A 16 7.11 -61.85 29.51
CA SER A 16 6.24 -61.07 28.59
C SER A 16 5.35 -60.03 29.28
N SER A 17 5.41 -59.87 30.61
CA SER A 17 4.49 -58.99 31.34
C SER A 17 4.98 -57.55 31.53
N GLN A 18 6.29 -57.29 31.48
CA GLN A 18 6.82 -55.92 31.71
C GLN A 18 6.82 -55.03 30.46
N SER A 19 7.14 -55.57 29.28
CA SER A 19 7.19 -54.83 28.01
C SER A 19 5.81 -54.34 27.53
N ASN A 20 4.78 -55.16 27.73
CA ASN A 20 3.39 -54.80 27.40
C ASN A 20 2.88 -53.63 28.24
N SER A 21 3.35 -53.46 29.49
CA SER A 21 2.93 -52.35 30.34
C SER A 21 3.51 -51.00 29.88
N PHE A 22 4.75 -51.00 29.37
CA PHE A 22 5.40 -49.77 28.90
C PHE A 22 4.82 -49.31 27.55
N VAL A 23 4.64 -50.25 26.62
CA VAL A 23 4.01 -49.97 25.31
C VAL A 23 2.55 -49.54 25.50
N SER A 24 1.80 -50.19 26.41
CA SER A 24 0.45 -49.78 26.76
C SER A 24 0.41 -48.37 27.35
N ARG A 25 1.31 -48.02 28.29
CA ARG A 25 1.40 -46.67 28.87
C ARG A 25 1.80 -45.60 27.85
N LEU A 26 2.70 -45.93 26.92
CA LEU A 26 3.13 -45.03 25.86
C LEU A 26 2.00 -44.78 24.85
N LEU A 27 1.28 -45.83 24.44
CA LEU A 27 0.10 -45.69 23.58
C LEU A 27 -1.04 -44.94 24.29
N LEU A 28 -1.22 -45.15 25.59
CA LEU A 28 -2.18 -44.41 26.41
C LEU A 28 -1.81 -42.92 26.47
N LEU A 29 -0.52 -42.59 26.63
CA LEU A 29 -0.04 -41.21 26.64
C LEU A 29 -0.19 -40.54 25.26
N LEU A 30 0.17 -41.25 24.19
CA LEU A 30 0.06 -40.78 22.80
C LEU A 30 -1.39 -40.60 22.33
N THR A 31 -2.36 -41.18 23.03
CA THR A 31 -3.79 -41.00 22.73
C THR A 31 -4.44 -39.99 23.68
N LEU A 32 -4.20 -40.08 24.98
CA LEU A 32 -4.79 -39.16 25.96
C LEU A 32 -4.25 -37.74 25.84
N LEU A 33 -2.97 -37.54 25.52
CA LEU A 33 -2.39 -36.22 25.41
C LEU A 33 -3.02 -35.39 24.27
N PRO A 34 -3.07 -35.86 23.01
CA PRO A 34 -3.73 -35.10 21.95
C PRO A 34 -5.24 -34.97 22.15
N VAL A 35 -5.92 -35.97 22.73
CA VAL A 35 -7.35 -35.86 23.07
C VAL A 35 -7.59 -34.82 24.18
N SER A 36 -6.73 -34.77 25.20
CA SER A 36 -6.85 -33.77 26.28
C SER A 36 -6.56 -32.37 25.78
N LEU A 37 -5.56 -32.20 24.89
CA LEU A 37 -5.27 -30.92 24.24
C LEU A 37 -6.39 -30.50 23.28
N ALA A 38 -6.99 -31.44 22.55
CA ALA A 38 -8.14 -31.16 21.70
C ALA A 38 -9.38 -30.80 22.52
N CYS A 39 -9.64 -31.48 23.64
CA CYS A 39 -10.71 -31.11 24.58
C CYS A 39 -10.46 -29.75 25.24
N LEU A 40 -9.22 -29.44 25.61
CA LEU A 40 -8.85 -28.13 26.16
C LEU A 40 -9.04 -27.02 25.11
N ALA A 41 -8.56 -27.23 23.89
CA ALA A 41 -8.75 -26.30 22.78
C ALA A 41 -10.24 -26.14 22.45
N PHE A 42 -10.99 -27.24 22.46
CA PHE A 42 -12.45 -27.22 22.31
C PHE A 42 -13.09 -26.42 23.45
N ILE A 43 -12.76 -26.62 24.73
CA ILE A 43 -13.30 -25.82 25.84
C ILE A 43 -12.93 -24.33 25.70
N LEU A 44 -11.71 -24.02 25.27
CA LEU A 44 -11.27 -22.64 25.04
C LEU A 44 -11.95 -21.98 23.84
N GLN A 45 -12.35 -22.77 22.83
CA GLN A 45 -13.04 -22.32 21.62
C GLN A 45 -14.57 -22.48 21.70
N TRP A 46 -15.05 -23.25 22.68
CA TRP A 46 -16.46 -23.57 22.91
C TRP A 46 -17.12 -22.37 23.58
N ARG A 47 -17.55 -21.43 22.75
CA ARG A 47 -18.65 -20.54 23.08
C ARG A 47 -19.95 -21.32 22.99
N GLY A 48 -20.23 -22.09 24.04
CA GLY A 48 -21.54 -22.71 24.22
C GLY A 48 -22.61 -21.62 24.29
N GLY A 49 -23.60 -21.70 23.40
CA GLY A 49 -24.83 -20.96 23.50
C GLY A 49 -25.50 -21.26 24.83
N GLY A 50 -25.57 -20.24 25.68
CA GLY A 50 -26.12 -20.31 27.02
C GLY A 50 -25.86 -18.98 27.68
N GLY A 51 -26.88 -18.12 27.68
CA GLY A 51 -26.81 -16.79 28.28
C GLY A 51 -26.43 -16.89 29.75
N LEU A 52 -25.22 -16.48 30.07
CA LEU A 52 -24.86 -15.98 31.39
C LEU A 52 -24.02 -14.72 31.20
N ALA A 53 -24.57 -13.63 31.71
CA ALA A 53 -23.98 -12.31 31.71
C ALA A 53 -22.66 -12.32 32.48
N ASP A 54 -21.62 -11.77 31.86
CA ASP A 54 -20.35 -11.44 32.52
C ASP A 54 -20.53 -10.13 33.32
N PRO A 55 -20.21 -10.05 34.63
CA PRO A 55 -20.51 -8.91 35.49
C PRO A 55 -19.47 -7.79 35.35
N ALA A 56 -19.23 -7.34 34.12
CA ALA A 56 -18.36 -6.20 33.80
C ALA A 56 -19.11 -4.99 33.19
N SER A 57 -20.45 -5.05 33.12
CA SER A 57 -21.31 -3.95 32.65
C SER A 57 -22.25 -3.39 33.74
N ALA A 58 -22.08 -3.79 35.00
CA ALA A 58 -22.94 -3.35 36.12
C ALA A 58 -22.39 -2.18 36.96
N SER A 59 -21.46 -1.37 36.45
CA SER A 59 -20.89 -0.25 37.21
C SER A 59 -20.71 1.05 36.43
N VAL A 60 -21.64 1.41 35.53
CA VAL A 60 -21.76 2.81 35.07
C VAL A 60 -23.23 3.18 34.80
N ILE A 61 -24.11 2.95 35.78
CA ILE A 61 -25.36 3.72 35.88
C ILE A 61 -25.60 3.99 37.37
N SER A 62 -24.94 5.01 37.91
CA SER A 62 -25.49 5.80 39.02
C SER A 62 -24.62 7.03 39.27
N SER A 63 -25.11 8.19 38.84
CA SER A 63 -24.82 9.57 39.31
C SER A 63 -24.95 10.50 38.11
N THR A 64 -26.10 11.14 37.85
CA THR A 64 -26.45 12.37 38.56
C THR A 64 -27.90 12.73 38.25
N SER A 65 -28.70 12.89 39.30
CA SER A 65 -30.04 13.46 39.28
C SER A 65 -30.02 14.76 40.08
N VAL A 66 -30.35 15.89 39.46
CA VAL A 66 -30.95 17.06 40.14
C VAL A 66 -32.00 17.68 39.20
N PRO A 67 -33.15 18.17 39.70
CA PRO A 67 -34.40 18.27 38.95
C PRO A 67 -34.87 19.70 38.66
N GLY A 68 -35.81 19.82 37.70
CA GLY A 68 -36.65 20.99 37.42
C GLY A 68 -36.98 21.04 35.93
N GLY A 69 -38.22 21.05 35.42
CA GLY A 69 -39.51 21.37 35.99
C GLY A 69 -40.10 22.57 35.26
N GLY A 70 -41.06 22.35 34.34
CA GLY A 70 -42.08 23.35 33.98
C GLY A 70 -42.10 23.89 32.54
N ASN A 71 -43.08 23.40 31.76
CA ASN A 71 -44.06 24.09 30.89
C ASN A 71 -43.71 25.20 29.86
N SER A 72 -44.59 25.19 28.84
CA SER A 72 -45.13 26.27 27.99
C SER A 72 -44.41 26.66 26.69
N ASP A 73 -45.05 26.29 25.57
CA ASP A 73 -45.66 27.15 24.54
C ASP A 73 -44.91 28.34 23.90
N LEU A 74 -45.14 28.44 22.57
CA LEU A 74 -45.23 29.62 21.69
C LEU A 74 -44.05 30.02 20.77
N ASN A 75 -44.44 30.13 19.49
CA ASN A 75 -43.96 30.99 18.38
C ASN A 75 -42.61 30.65 17.71
N HIS A 76 -42.51 30.24 16.44
CA HIS A 76 -42.95 30.84 15.16
C HIS A 76 -42.10 32.05 14.73
N GLU A 77 -41.08 31.86 13.88
CA GLU A 77 -40.55 32.87 12.94
C GLU A 77 -40.01 32.21 11.63
N VAL A 78 -40.90 32.18 10.64
CA VAL A 78 -40.79 32.52 9.20
C VAL A 78 -39.41 32.62 8.51
N PHE A 79 -39.31 31.88 7.39
CA PHE A 79 -38.30 31.87 6.30
C PHE A 79 -38.22 33.18 5.48
N PRO A 80 -37.21 33.35 4.58
CA PRO A 80 -37.60 33.37 3.15
C PRO A 80 -36.56 32.79 2.17
N GLY A 81 -37.04 32.09 1.14
CA GLY A 81 -36.30 31.96 -0.13
C GLY A 81 -36.29 30.61 -0.85
N MET A 82 -37.42 29.93 -1.02
CA MET A 82 -37.58 29.02 -2.18
C MET A 82 -39.05 28.97 -2.57
N GLU A 83 -39.35 29.55 -3.74
CA GLU A 83 -40.66 29.46 -4.35
C GLU A 83 -41.00 28.01 -4.68
N THR A 84 -42.19 27.61 -4.24
CA THR A 84 -42.85 26.36 -4.57
C THR A 84 -43.37 26.40 -6.00
N VAL A 85 -43.06 25.39 -6.81
CA VAL A 85 -44.06 24.90 -7.76
C VAL A 85 -44.10 23.38 -7.78
N SER A 86 -45.28 22.92 -7.39
CA SER A 86 -45.80 21.58 -7.27
C SER A 86 -45.64 20.68 -8.49
N SER A 87 -45.54 19.40 -8.16
CA SER A 87 -45.85 18.20 -8.94
C SER A 87 -46.98 18.33 -9.95
N VAL A 88 -46.71 17.92 -11.20
CA VAL A 88 -47.73 17.48 -12.16
C VAL A 88 -47.22 16.23 -12.90
N SER A 89 -47.90 15.11 -12.72
CA SER A 89 -47.97 14.02 -13.72
C SER A 89 -49.20 14.27 -14.59
N PRO A 90 -49.18 13.94 -15.91
CA PRO A 90 -49.86 12.71 -16.33
C PRO A 90 -49.29 11.98 -17.59
N LYS A 91 -49.41 10.65 -17.56
CA LYS A 91 -49.76 9.66 -18.62
C LYS A 91 -49.35 9.85 -20.10
N ALA A 92 -48.52 8.89 -20.55
CA ALA A 92 -48.63 7.97 -21.70
C ALA A 92 -49.09 8.46 -23.11
N HIS A 93 -48.22 8.26 -24.11
CA HIS A 93 -48.57 7.73 -25.44
C HIS A 93 -47.36 7.02 -26.10
N GLN A 94 -47.67 5.94 -26.83
CA GLN A 94 -46.80 4.95 -27.46
C GLN A 94 -46.25 5.40 -28.83
N SER A 95 -45.02 4.99 -29.19
CA SER A 95 -44.70 4.45 -30.53
C SER A 95 -43.28 3.85 -30.66
N SER A 96 -43.23 2.61 -31.16
CA SER A 96 -42.22 1.92 -32.00
C SER A 96 -40.80 1.58 -31.49
N SER A 97 -40.69 0.33 -31.01
CA SER A 97 -39.79 -0.76 -31.45
C SER A 97 -38.33 -0.48 -31.86
N SER A 98 -37.39 -0.98 -31.05
CA SER A 98 -36.40 -1.98 -31.49
C SER A 98 -35.74 -2.65 -30.27
N ASP A 99 -35.81 -3.97 -30.22
CA ASP A 99 -35.24 -4.84 -29.20
C ASP A 99 -33.73 -4.63 -29.00
N CYS A 100 -33.33 -4.33 -27.76
CA CYS A 100 -31.99 -4.56 -27.25
C CYS A 100 -32.11 -5.31 -25.91
N SER A 101 -32.35 -6.62 -26.01
CA SER A 101 -32.13 -7.54 -24.91
C SER A 101 -30.65 -7.51 -24.49
N ASN A 102 -30.41 -7.29 -23.19
CA ASN A 102 -29.15 -7.39 -22.43
C ASN A 102 -28.46 -6.08 -22.02
N LEU A 103 -29.09 -5.28 -21.15
CA LEU A 103 -28.40 -4.35 -20.26
C LEU A 103 -29.14 -4.22 -18.92
N ALA A 104 -28.71 -4.96 -17.90
CA ALA A 104 -28.81 -4.60 -16.48
C ALA A 104 -28.11 -5.64 -15.58
N ARG A 105 -26.81 -5.89 -15.81
CA ARG A 105 -25.93 -6.19 -14.67
C ARG A 105 -25.30 -4.86 -14.31
N SER A 106 -25.94 -4.18 -13.37
CA SER A 106 -25.48 -2.96 -12.75
C SER A 106 -24.01 -3.12 -12.37
N SER A 107 -23.16 -2.32 -13.02
CA SER A 107 -21.87 -1.93 -12.47
C SER A 107 -22.15 -1.30 -11.11
N SER A 108 -21.97 -2.07 -10.05
CA SER A 108 -21.98 -1.53 -8.70
C SER A 108 -20.80 -0.57 -8.61
N PRO A 109 -20.98 0.69 -8.14
CA PRO A 109 -19.87 1.59 -7.95
C PRO A 109 -18.93 0.98 -6.90
N SER A 110 -17.72 0.64 -7.33
CA SER A 110 -16.59 0.34 -6.45
C SER A 110 -16.36 1.57 -5.56
N PHE A 111 -16.52 1.37 -4.25
CA PHE A 111 -16.81 2.35 -3.19
C PHE A 111 -18.27 2.82 -3.12
N PRO A 112 -19.04 2.36 -2.11
CA PRO A 112 -20.28 3.03 -1.76
C PRO A 112 -19.92 4.43 -1.26
N TYR A 113 -20.47 5.45 -1.93
CA TYR A 113 -20.33 6.84 -1.53
C TYR A 113 -21.15 7.03 -0.24
N TYR A 114 -20.55 6.72 0.91
CA TYR A 114 -21.20 6.88 2.21
C TYR A 114 -21.08 8.34 2.66
N GLY A 115 -22.10 9.14 2.33
CA GLY A 115 -22.20 10.56 2.66
C GLY A 115 -22.26 10.89 4.17
N ASP A 116 -22.37 9.88 5.04
CA ASP A 116 -22.67 10.06 6.47
C ASP A 116 -21.59 9.51 7.42
N TRP A 117 -20.34 9.33 6.95
CA TRP A 117 -19.25 9.08 7.89
C TRP A 117 -18.96 10.34 8.70
N ASN A 118 -19.58 10.45 9.87
CA ASN A 118 -19.05 11.23 10.97
C ASN A 118 -17.73 10.58 11.40
N PHE A 119 -16.65 10.85 10.64
CA PHE A 119 -15.30 10.69 11.15
C PHE A 119 -15.28 11.54 12.41
N GLY A 120 -15.41 10.93 13.58
CA GLY A 120 -15.40 11.65 14.85
C GLY A 120 -14.13 12.46 14.92
N VAL A 121 -14.21 13.74 14.52
CA VAL A 121 -13.11 14.68 14.54
C VAL A 121 -13.02 15.18 15.97
N ASP A 122 -12.82 14.25 16.89
CA ASP A 122 -12.41 14.64 18.22
C ASP A 122 -10.95 15.08 18.09
N PHE A 123 -10.78 16.38 17.86
CA PHE A 123 -9.51 17.07 17.69
C PHE A 123 -8.59 16.90 18.92
N ASN A 124 -9.10 16.34 20.01
CA ASN A 124 -8.37 16.04 21.24
C ASN A 124 -7.74 14.64 21.25
N LEU A 125 -8.05 13.78 20.26
CA LEU A 125 -7.49 12.43 20.23
C LEU A 125 -5.97 12.50 19.99
N LYS A 126 -5.23 11.90 20.93
CA LYS A 126 -3.78 11.77 20.89
C LYS A 126 -3.36 10.33 20.51
N PRO A 127 -2.23 10.16 19.82
CA PRO A 127 -1.42 11.22 19.23
C PRO A 127 -2.03 11.80 17.93
N LYS A 128 -1.74 13.07 17.65
CA LYS A 128 -2.06 13.77 16.39
C LYS A 128 -1.06 13.37 15.31
N ILE A 129 -1.55 12.72 14.26
CA ILE A 129 -0.74 12.19 13.17
C ILE A 129 -1.02 12.98 11.89
N CYS A 130 0.03 13.41 11.20
CA CYS A 130 -0.05 13.99 9.86
C CYS A 130 0.67 13.16 8.79
N ILE A 131 0.15 13.19 7.58
CA ILE A 131 0.83 12.70 6.38
C ILE A 131 1.22 13.89 5.50
N THR A 132 2.44 13.88 4.97
CA THR A 132 2.85 14.71 3.84
C THR A 132 2.98 13.85 2.59
N THR A 133 2.54 14.34 1.44
CA THR A 133 2.67 13.64 0.16
C THR A 133 2.89 14.63 -0.98
N SER A 134 3.55 14.17 -2.05
CA SER A 134 3.67 14.92 -3.30
C SER A 134 2.94 14.15 -4.39
N THR A 135 1.91 14.73 -4.99
CA THR A 135 1.07 14.00 -5.94
C THR A 135 0.61 14.84 -7.13
N SER A 136 0.50 14.17 -8.27
CA SER A 136 -0.14 14.70 -9.48
C SER A 136 -1.37 13.90 -9.90
N ALA A 137 -1.84 12.98 -9.04
CA ALA A 137 -2.92 12.05 -9.30
C ALA A 137 -4.30 12.73 -9.31
N GLY A 138 -5.33 11.99 -9.78
CA GLY A 138 -6.72 12.41 -9.72
C GLY A 138 -7.38 12.05 -8.39
N LEU A 139 -8.64 12.48 -8.22
CA LEU A 139 -9.46 12.15 -7.04
C LEU A 139 -9.69 10.65 -6.87
N ASP A 140 -9.73 9.91 -7.99
CA ASP A 140 -9.87 8.46 -8.04
C ASP A 140 -8.78 7.72 -7.26
N GLN A 141 -7.56 8.27 -7.22
CA GLN A 141 -6.46 7.72 -6.43
C GLN A 141 -6.34 8.39 -5.05
N ILE A 142 -6.49 9.71 -4.98
CA ILE A 142 -6.24 10.48 -3.74
C ILE A 142 -7.30 10.19 -2.67
N LEU A 143 -8.58 10.12 -3.03
CA LEU A 143 -9.66 10.00 -2.05
C LEU A 143 -9.64 8.65 -1.31
N PRO A 144 -9.57 7.47 -1.99
CA PRO A 144 -9.52 6.19 -1.29
C PRO A 144 -8.30 6.09 -0.37
N TRP A 145 -7.14 6.53 -0.86
CA TRP A 145 -5.90 6.59 -0.07
C TRP A 145 -6.06 7.46 1.17
N MET A 146 -6.61 8.67 1.03
CA MET A 146 -6.74 9.61 2.14
C MET A 146 -7.76 9.15 3.18
N PHE A 147 -8.93 8.69 2.74
CA PHE A 147 -9.98 8.23 3.66
C PHE A 147 -9.57 6.97 4.40
N TYR A 148 -8.86 6.05 3.75
CA TYR A 148 -8.23 4.92 4.43
C TYR A 148 -7.37 5.38 5.60
N HIS A 149 -6.45 6.32 5.37
CA HIS A 149 -5.57 6.83 6.42
C HIS A 149 -6.31 7.65 7.49
N LYS A 150 -7.41 8.34 7.15
CA LYS A 150 -8.29 8.98 8.13
C LYS A 150 -8.90 7.96 9.09
N VAL A 151 -9.37 6.82 8.58
CA VAL A 151 -9.90 5.71 9.42
C VAL A 151 -8.82 5.18 10.36
N LEU A 152 -7.56 5.07 9.91
CA LEU A 152 -6.44 4.66 10.76
C LEU A 152 -6.10 5.64 11.89
N GLY A 153 -6.66 6.86 11.85
CA GLY A 153 -6.46 7.91 12.84
C GLY A 153 -5.55 9.07 12.41
N VAL A 154 -5.26 9.20 11.11
CA VAL A 154 -4.55 10.38 10.58
C VAL A 154 -5.51 11.57 10.53
N SER A 155 -5.13 12.68 11.16
CA SER A 155 -5.98 13.87 11.29
C SER A 155 -5.67 14.94 10.26
N THR A 156 -4.39 15.10 9.89
CA THR A 156 -3.93 16.19 9.01
C THR A 156 -3.20 15.66 7.78
N PHE A 157 -3.44 16.27 6.62
CA PHE A 157 -2.78 15.93 5.37
C PHE A 157 -2.17 17.19 4.75
N PHE A 158 -0.87 17.16 4.46
CA PHE A 158 -0.17 18.19 3.69
C PHE A 158 0.04 17.67 2.26
N LEU A 159 -0.83 18.08 1.33
CA LEU A 159 -0.84 17.61 -0.05
C LEU A 159 -0.11 18.60 -0.94
N PHE A 160 1.13 18.29 -1.34
CA PHE A 160 1.83 19.07 -2.35
C PHE A 160 1.36 18.63 -3.73
N VAL A 161 0.58 19.49 -4.39
CA VAL A 161 -0.16 19.14 -5.61
C VAL A 161 0.47 19.73 -6.86
N GLU A 162 0.51 18.90 -7.91
CA GLU A 162 0.87 19.27 -9.28
C GLU A 162 -0.09 18.57 -10.26
N GLY A 163 0.03 18.82 -11.57
CA GLY A 163 -0.73 18.10 -12.60
C GLY A 163 -2.24 18.09 -12.36
N LYS A 164 -2.88 16.91 -12.37
CA LYS A 164 -4.33 16.78 -12.15
C LYS A 164 -4.73 17.26 -10.76
N ALA A 165 -3.96 16.91 -9.73
CA ALA A 165 -4.23 17.28 -8.33
C ALA A 165 -4.28 18.80 -8.11
N ALA A 166 -3.54 19.58 -8.91
CA ALA A 166 -3.51 21.03 -8.83
C ALA A 166 -4.60 21.74 -9.65
N THR A 167 -5.44 21.00 -10.40
CA THR A 167 -6.53 21.62 -11.18
C THR A 167 -7.60 22.19 -10.25
N PRO A 168 -8.21 23.34 -10.56
CA PRO A 168 -9.18 23.99 -9.66
C PRO A 168 -10.35 23.10 -9.24
N THR A 169 -10.83 22.24 -10.15
CA THR A 169 -11.92 21.30 -9.87
C THR A 169 -11.52 20.27 -8.82
N ILE A 170 -10.31 19.72 -8.91
CA ILE A 170 -9.83 18.68 -7.99
C ILE A 170 -9.37 19.30 -6.68
N SER A 171 -8.59 20.38 -6.73
CA SER A 171 -8.04 21.01 -5.53
C SER A 171 -9.14 21.59 -4.64
N LYS A 172 -10.21 22.17 -5.20
CA LYS A 172 -11.38 22.64 -4.43
C LYS A 172 -12.06 21.52 -3.65
N VAL A 173 -12.15 20.32 -4.22
CA VAL A 173 -12.68 19.14 -3.51
C VAL A 173 -11.74 18.77 -2.37
N LEU A 174 -10.43 18.71 -2.61
CA LEU A 174 -9.45 18.38 -1.57
C LEU A 174 -9.45 19.41 -0.42
N GLU A 175 -9.53 20.70 -0.73
CA GLU A 175 -9.59 21.80 0.25
C GLU A 175 -10.87 21.77 1.09
N SER A 176 -11.97 21.22 0.57
CA SER A 176 -13.23 21.09 1.32
C SER A 176 -13.18 20.02 2.42
N ILE A 177 -12.17 19.15 2.41
CA ILE A 177 -12.07 18.02 3.33
C ILE A 177 -11.37 18.47 4.62
N PRO A 178 -12.00 18.30 5.81
CA PRO A 178 -11.41 18.72 7.07
C PRO A 178 -10.04 18.09 7.33
N GLY A 179 -9.09 18.91 7.79
CA GLY A 179 -7.71 18.50 8.07
C GLY A 179 -6.81 18.38 6.83
N VAL A 180 -7.31 18.68 5.63
CA VAL A 180 -6.49 18.69 4.41
C VAL A 180 -5.98 20.10 4.14
N LYS A 181 -4.67 20.23 3.96
CA LYS A 181 -4.03 21.44 3.45
C LYS A 181 -3.43 21.13 2.08
N VAL A 182 -3.90 21.85 1.07
CA VAL A 182 -3.38 21.76 -0.31
C VAL A 182 -2.30 22.81 -0.50
N ILE A 183 -1.14 22.38 -0.98
CA ILE A 183 0.03 23.23 -1.22
C ILE A 183 0.36 23.16 -2.71
N TYR A 184 0.15 24.29 -3.39
CA TYR A 184 0.43 24.41 -4.81
C TYR A 184 1.91 24.69 -5.06
N ARG A 185 2.43 24.19 -6.18
CA ARG A 185 3.73 24.58 -6.70
C ARG A 185 3.69 26.00 -7.29
N THR A 186 3.77 27.00 -6.42
CA THR A 186 3.87 28.41 -6.80
C THR A 186 5.31 28.86 -6.94
N LYS A 187 5.55 29.98 -7.64
CA LYS A 187 6.88 30.61 -7.71
C LYS A 187 7.42 30.92 -6.31
N ASP A 188 6.59 31.44 -5.42
CA ASP A 188 6.98 31.74 -4.04
C ASP A 188 7.44 30.49 -3.28
N LEU A 189 6.78 29.34 -3.49
CA LEU A 189 7.21 28.08 -2.91
C LEU A 189 8.56 27.64 -3.48
N GLU A 190 8.73 27.73 -4.80
CA GLU A 190 10.00 27.40 -5.46
C GLU A 190 11.15 28.29 -4.98
N GLU A 191 10.92 29.59 -4.79
CA GLU A 191 11.91 30.55 -4.27
C GLU A 191 12.28 30.25 -2.81
N LYS A 192 11.30 29.85 -1.99
CA LYS A 192 11.57 29.37 -0.62
C LYS A 192 12.40 28.10 -0.64
N GLN A 193 12.01 27.13 -1.47
CA GLN A 193 12.73 25.87 -1.62
C GLN A 193 14.13 26.05 -2.19
N ALA A 194 14.36 27.03 -3.07
CA ALA A 194 15.69 27.35 -3.60
C ALA A 194 16.66 27.83 -2.50
N LYS A 195 16.15 28.39 -1.40
CA LYS A 195 16.94 28.81 -0.23
C LYS A 195 17.04 27.74 0.86
N SER A 196 16.51 26.54 0.60
CA SER A 196 16.54 25.43 1.56
C SER A 196 17.98 24.98 1.85
N ARG A 197 18.23 24.60 3.11
CA ARG A 197 19.47 23.92 3.51
C ARG A 197 19.65 22.57 2.82
N ILE A 198 18.58 21.95 2.30
CA ILE A 198 18.63 20.67 1.59
C ILE A 198 19.65 20.70 0.45
N TRP A 199 19.83 21.85 -0.21
CA TRP A 199 20.82 22.00 -1.28
C TRP A 199 22.28 21.85 -0.83
N ASN A 200 22.55 21.92 0.47
CA ASN A 200 23.87 21.70 1.06
C ASN A 200 24.06 20.28 1.61
N GLU A 201 23.05 19.42 1.49
CA GLU A 201 23.09 18.05 2.01
C GLU A 201 23.90 17.12 1.09
N THR A 202 25.03 16.62 1.58
CA THR A 202 25.92 15.76 0.81
C THR A 202 25.27 14.44 0.41
N TRP A 203 24.38 13.89 1.24
CA TRP A 203 23.66 12.63 0.96
C TRP A 203 22.68 12.75 -0.22
N LEU A 204 22.20 13.96 -0.53
CA LEU A 204 21.29 14.21 -1.65
C LEU A 204 22.00 14.77 -2.89
N SER A 205 23.27 15.18 -2.75
CA SER A 205 24.05 15.87 -3.80
C SER A 205 24.08 15.16 -5.15
N SER A 206 24.19 13.82 -5.13
CA SER A 206 24.25 13.01 -6.36
C SER A 206 22.94 12.99 -7.16
N PHE A 207 21.83 13.45 -6.57
CA PHE A 207 20.51 13.51 -7.20
C PHE A 207 20.18 14.91 -7.74
N PHE A 208 20.93 15.94 -7.36
CA PHE A 208 20.69 17.31 -7.81
C PHE A 208 20.84 17.46 -9.32
N TYR A 209 19.99 18.33 -9.89
CA TYR A 209 20.01 18.73 -11.30
C TYR A 209 19.88 17.56 -12.31
N LYS A 210 19.46 16.38 -11.84
CA LYS A 210 19.08 15.24 -12.67
C LYS A 210 17.57 15.25 -12.88
N PRO A 211 17.08 14.91 -14.09
CA PRO A 211 15.66 15.04 -14.43
C PRO A 211 14.81 13.93 -13.80
N CYS A 212 13.49 14.06 -13.92
CA CYS A 212 12.52 12.97 -13.72
C CYS A 212 12.55 12.38 -12.30
N ASN A 213 12.91 11.11 -12.11
CA ASN A 213 12.83 10.46 -10.80
C ASN A 213 13.78 11.11 -9.78
N TYR A 214 14.94 11.57 -10.25
CA TYR A 214 15.89 12.28 -9.40
C TYR A 214 15.34 13.62 -8.94
N GLU A 215 14.75 14.38 -9.86
CA GLU A 215 14.07 15.65 -9.56
C GLU A 215 12.89 15.43 -8.59
N LEU A 216 12.08 14.40 -8.82
CA LEU A 216 10.99 14.04 -7.93
C LEU A 216 11.50 13.72 -6.53
N PHE A 217 12.58 12.96 -6.40
CA PHE A 217 13.17 12.60 -5.11
C PHE A 217 13.68 13.81 -4.34
N VAL A 218 14.33 14.76 -5.03
CA VAL A 218 14.78 16.04 -4.43
C VAL A 218 13.57 16.88 -4.03
N LYS A 219 12.57 16.98 -4.91
CA LYS A 219 11.33 17.73 -4.66
C LYS A 219 10.54 17.19 -3.48
N GLN A 220 10.40 15.87 -3.36
CA GLN A 220 9.78 15.23 -2.19
C GLN A 220 10.51 15.59 -0.91
N SER A 221 11.85 15.60 -0.94
CA SER A 221 12.66 16.01 0.22
C SER A 221 12.41 17.48 0.60
N LEU A 222 12.35 18.39 -0.38
CA LEU A 222 12.03 19.81 -0.15
C LEU A 222 10.61 20.00 0.41
N ASN A 223 9.64 19.25 -0.12
CA ASN A 223 8.26 19.26 0.37
C ASN A 223 8.17 18.75 1.81
N MET A 224 8.87 17.66 2.13
CA MET A 224 8.96 17.12 3.50
C MET A 224 9.55 18.15 4.47
N GLU A 225 10.57 18.92 4.07
CA GLU A 225 11.13 19.96 4.93
C GLU A 225 10.09 21.03 5.27
N MET A 226 9.31 21.48 4.29
CA MET A 226 8.25 22.46 4.54
C MET A 226 7.12 21.84 5.38
N ALA A 227 6.82 20.56 5.16
CA ALA A 227 5.83 19.82 5.94
C ALA A 227 6.22 19.69 7.42
N ILE A 228 7.51 19.57 7.75
CA ILE A 228 7.97 19.59 9.14
C ILE A 228 7.60 20.92 9.81
N VAL A 229 7.80 22.05 9.14
CA VAL A 229 7.43 23.38 9.66
C VAL A 229 5.92 23.44 9.90
N MET A 230 5.12 23.06 8.89
CA MET A 230 3.65 23.06 8.99
C MET A 230 3.14 22.10 10.07
N ALA A 231 3.78 20.94 10.26
CA ALA A 231 3.43 19.97 11.29
C ALA A 231 3.70 20.51 12.70
N ARG A 232 4.83 21.22 12.88
CA ARG A 232 5.16 21.88 14.14
C ARG A 232 4.15 22.98 14.48
N GLU A 233 3.85 23.85 13.52
CA GLU A 233 2.87 24.93 13.69
C GLU A 233 1.47 24.40 14.01
N ALA A 234 1.09 23.25 13.44
CA ALA A 234 -0.17 22.58 13.71
C ALA A 234 -0.19 21.74 15.00
N GLY A 235 0.92 21.67 15.75
CA GLY A 235 1.02 20.89 16.99
C GLY A 235 0.83 19.39 16.77
N MET A 236 1.30 18.87 15.63
CA MET A 236 1.27 17.44 15.32
C MET A 236 2.29 16.70 16.17
N ASP A 237 1.99 15.46 16.58
CA ASP A 237 2.90 14.63 17.36
C ASP A 237 3.78 13.75 16.44
N TRP A 238 3.22 13.29 15.31
CA TRP A 238 3.89 12.41 14.35
C TRP A 238 3.70 12.85 12.89
N ILE A 239 4.74 12.67 12.06
CA ILE A 239 4.72 12.95 10.62
C ILE A 239 5.19 11.75 9.80
N LEU A 240 4.46 11.44 8.72
CA LEU A 240 4.79 10.42 7.72
C LEU A 240 4.91 11.05 6.33
N HIS A 241 5.81 10.52 5.51
CA HIS A 241 5.74 10.72 4.06
C HIS A 241 5.23 9.43 3.42
N LEU A 242 4.15 9.53 2.63
CA LEU A 242 3.57 8.41 1.90
C LEU A 242 3.24 8.83 0.47
N ASP A 243 3.57 7.96 -0.48
CA ASP A 243 3.13 8.12 -1.86
C ASP A 243 1.67 7.67 -1.99
N THR A 244 0.93 8.18 -3.00
CA THR A 244 -0.50 7.88 -3.16
C THR A 244 -0.77 6.45 -3.66
N ASP A 245 0.26 5.63 -3.82
CA ASP A 245 0.22 4.18 -4.06
C ASP A 245 0.68 3.37 -2.83
N GLU A 246 0.78 4.00 -1.65
CA GLU A 246 1.24 3.38 -0.41
C GLU A 246 0.19 3.44 0.70
N LEU A 247 -0.06 2.31 1.36
CA LEU A 247 -0.96 2.21 2.52
C LEU A 247 -0.20 1.73 3.76
N ILE A 248 -0.43 2.36 4.91
CA ILE A 248 0.02 1.79 6.20
C ILE A 248 -0.88 0.63 6.59
N TYR A 249 -0.31 -0.54 6.89
CA TYR A 249 -1.02 -1.73 7.30
C TYR A 249 -0.65 -2.11 8.75
N PRO A 250 -1.42 -1.67 9.76
CA PRO A 250 -1.14 -1.89 11.18
C PRO A 250 -1.71 -3.23 11.67
N ALA A 251 -1.33 -4.33 11.01
CA ALA A 251 -1.90 -5.67 11.23
C ALA A 251 -1.83 -6.16 12.70
N GLY A 252 -0.80 -5.74 13.44
CA GLY A 252 -0.59 -6.09 14.85
C GLY A 252 -1.57 -5.46 15.84
N THR A 253 -2.39 -4.51 15.40
CA THR A 253 -3.36 -3.87 16.29
C THR A 253 -4.73 -4.54 16.17
N ARG A 254 -5.34 -4.87 17.31
CA ARG A 254 -6.69 -5.47 17.40
C ARG A 254 -7.76 -4.64 16.68
N GLU A 255 -7.55 -3.32 16.62
CA GLU A 255 -8.47 -2.35 16.01
C GLU A 255 -8.02 -1.86 14.63
N HIS A 256 -6.90 -2.38 14.09
CA HIS A 256 -6.31 -1.87 12.85
C HIS A 256 -6.14 -0.34 12.87
N SER A 257 -5.53 0.17 13.96
CA SER A 257 -5.38 1.61 14.22
C SER A 257 -3.92 2.02 14.29
N LEU A 258 -3.50 2.88 13.35
CA LEU A 258 -2.17 3.51 13.41
C LEU A 258 -2.03 4.41 14.65
N ARG A 259 -3.11 5.09 15.04
CA ARG A 259 -3.11 5.93 16.24
C ARG A 259 -2.86 5.11 17.50
N ARG A 260 -3.52 3.96 17.66
CA ARG A 260 -3.26 3.07 18.81
C ARG A 260 -1.83 2.57 18.80
N LEU A 261 -1.34 2.16 17.62
CA LEU A 261 0.04 1.72 17.45
C LEU A 261 1.05 2.78 17.93
N LEU A 262 0.87 4.03 17.50
CA LEU A 262 1.79 5.12 17.84
C LEU A 262 1.62 5.68 19.25
N LEU A 263 0.48 5.42 19.88
CA LEU A 263 0.25 5.76 21.29
C LEU A 263 1.12 4.90 22.22
N ASP A 264 1.32 3.63 21.87
CA ASP A 264 2.09 2.68 22.68
C ASP A 264 3.62 2.80 22.44
N VAL A 265 4.05 3.66 21.52
CA VAL A 265 5.48 3.88 21.24
C VAL A 265 6.15 4.67 22.38
N PRO A 266 7.23 4.14 22.98
CA PRO A 266 7.91 4.81 24.10
C PRO A 266 8.35 6.24 23.79
N PRO A 267 8.34 7.17 24.77
CA PRO A 267 8.70 8.57 24.56
C PRO A 267 10.12 8.80 24.04
N ASN A 268 11.07 7.90 24.34
CA ASN A 268 12.46 7.99 23.92
C ASN A 268 12.69 7.54 22.45
N VAL A 269 11.68 6.99 21.79
CA VAL A 269 11.76 6.58 20.37
C VAL A 269 11.42 7.77 19.49
N ASP A 270 12.35 8.13 18.61
CA ASP A 270 12.21 9.27 17.69
C ASP A 270 11.49 8.89 16.39
N MET A 271 11.67 7.66 15.94
CA MET A 271 11.21 7.19 14.63
C MET A 271 10.80 5.72 14.67
N VAL A 272 9.72 5.41 13.97
CA VAL A 272 9.20 4.05 13.83
C VAL A 272 9.23 3.66 12.35
N ILE A 273 9.84 2.51 12.06
CA ILE A 273 9.99 1.97 10.71
C ILE A 273 8.91 0.90 10.47
N PHE A 274 8.22 1.05 9.35
CA PHE A 274 7.32 0.07 8.76
C PHE A 274 8.04 -0.63 7.60
N PRO A 275 8.41 -1.92 7.75
CA PRO A 275 8.94 -2.69 6.62
C PRO A 275 7.95 -2.72 5.45
N ASN A 276 8.44 -2.68 4.22
CA ASN A 276 7.57 -2.62 3.05
C ASN A 276 7.20 -4.00 2.52
N TYR A 277 5.95 -4.10 2.08
CA TYR A 277 5.45 -5.20 1.28
C TYR A 277 5.14 -4.67 -0.13
N GLU A 278 5.67 -5.32 -1.16
CA GLU A 278 5.48 -4.87 -2.55
C GLU A 278 4.45 -5.75 -3.24
N SER A 279 3.48 -5.14 -3.91
CA SER A 279 2.44 -5.85 -4.64
C SER A 279 3.02 -6.82 -5.67
N SER A 280 2.43 -8.01 -5.75
CA SER A 280 2.68 -8.96 -6.81
C SER A 280 1.41 -9.14 -7.62
N VAL A 281 1.45 -8.71 -8.88
CA VAL A 281 0.28 -8.64 -9.74
C VAL A 281 -0.09 -10.04 -10.25
N GLU A 282 -1.28 -10.50 -9.86
CA GLU A 282 -1.81 -11.82 -10.20
C GLU A 282 -2.59 -11.84 -11.53
N ARG A 283 -3.12 -10.69 -11.94
CA ARG A 283 -3.96 -10.49 -13.14
C ARG A 283 -3.66 -9.14 -13.78
N ASP A 284 -3.93 -9.00 -15.07
CA ASP A 284 -3.66 -7.78 -15.84
C ASP A 284 -4.85 -6.81 -15.95
N ASP A 285 -6.06 -7.24 -15.56
CA ASP A 285 -7.31 -6.50 -15.68
C ASP A 285 -7.68 -5.67 -14.43
N ILE A 286 -6.70 -5.39 -13.56
CA ILE A 286 -6.88 -4.64 -12.31
C ILE A 286 -7.35 -3.21 -12.56
N LYS A 287 -8.47 -2.82 -11.93
CA LYS A 287 -9.05 -1.47 -12.04
C LYS A 287 -8.85 -0.66 -10.78
N ASP A 288 -8.94 -1.26 -9.60
CA ASP A 288 -8.67 -0.62 -8.32
C ASP A 288 -7.64 -1.43 -7.52
N PRO A 289 -6.37 -0.99 -7.50
CA PRO A 289 -5.31 -1.73 -6.82
C PRO A 289 -5.59 -1.98 -5.34
N PHE A 290 -6.19 -1.00 -4.63
CA PHE A 290 -6.36 -1.10 -3.19
C PHE A 290 -7.38 -2.15 -2.76
N THR A 291 -8.33 -2.49 -3.63
CA THR A 291 -9.36 -3.50 -3.36
C THR A 291 -9.10 -4.83 -4.05
N GLU A 292 -8.42 -4.83 -5.20
CA GLU A 292 -8.23 -6.03 -6.00
C GLU A 292 -6.88 -6.73 -5.81
N VAL A 293 -5.84 -6.04 -5.32
CA VAL A 293 -4.52 -6.65 -5.12
C VAL A 293 -4.41 -7.20 -3.70
N SER A 294 -4.32 -8.52 -3.59
CA SER A 294 -4.17 -9.24 -2.33
C SER A 294 -2.77 -9.84 -2.09
N MET A 295 -2.00 -10.10 -3.16
CA MET A 295 -0.71 -10.78 -3.04
C MET A 295 0.45 -9.78 -2.92
N PHE A 296 1.29 -9.96 -1.90
CA PHE A 296 2.45 -9.12 -1.64
C PHE A 296 3.70 -9.94 -1.34
N LYS A 297 4.83 -9.48 -1.88
CA LYS A 297 6.17 -9.88 -1.44
C LYS A 297 6.46 -9.19 -0.11
N LYS A 298 6.78 -9.96 0.93
CA LYS A 298 7.05 -9.40 2.26
C LYS A 298 8.51 -9.00 2.43
N ASN A 299 8.77 -8.04 3.31
CA ASN A 299 10.12 -7.65 3.67
C ASN A 299 10.86 -8.82 4.34
N TYR A 300 12.17 -8.91 4.14
CA TYR A 300 13.03 -9.88 4.82
C TYR A 300 12.86 -9.84 6.35
N ASP A 301 12.65 -8.64 6.92
CA ASP A 301 12.43 -8.47 8.35
C ASP A 301 11.22 -9.25 8.89
N HIS A 302 10.24 -9.56 8.04
CA HIS A 302 9.00 -10.26 8.41
C HIS A 302 8.91 -11.66 7.81
N LEU A 303 10.04 -12.23 7.38
CA LEU A 303 10.11 -13.56 6.80
C LEU A 303 11.12 -14.42 7.55
N PRO A 304 10.85 -15.72 7.75
CA PRO A 304 11.86 -16.66 8.18
C PRO A 304 13.05 -16.62 7.22
N LYS A 305 14.26 -16.60 7.78
CA LYS A 305 15.50 -16.49 7.02
C LYS A 305 15.61 -17.57 5.93
N ASP A 306 15.29 -18.81 6.29
CA ASP A 306 15.39 -19.95 5.37
C ASP A 306 14.37 -19.84 4.22
N THR A 307 13.16 -19.33 4.48
CA THR A 307 12.16 -19.07 3.46
C THR A 307 12.64 -18.00 2.48
N TYR A 308 13.15 -16.87 3.00
CA TYR A 308 13.61 -15.78 2.13
C TYR A 308 14.76 -16.22 1.24
N PHE A 309 15.81 -16.85 1.79
CA PHE A 309 16.97 -17.26 1.00
C PHE A 309 16.68 -18.47 0.11
N GLY A 310 15.89 -19.44 0.61
CA GLY A 310 15.50 -20.63 -0.16
C GLY A 310 14.65 -20.29 -1.38
N MET A 311 13.77 -19.29 -1.28
CA MET A 311 12.90 -18.86 -2.37
C MET A 311 13.43 -17.64 -3.14
N TYR A 312 14.58 -17.06 -2.75
CA TYR A 312 15.05 -15.78 -3.29
C TYR A 312 15.11 -15.78 -4.83
N LYS A 313 15.74 -16.81 -5.40
CA LYS A 313 15.91 -16.96 -6.86
C LYS A 313 14.57 -17.07 -7.59
N GLU A 314 13.59 -17.75 -6.99
CA GLU A 314 12.26 -17.90 -7.56
C GLU A 314 11.47 -16.59 -7.48
N ALA A 315 11.53 -15.91 -6.34
CA ALA A 315 10.84 -14.65 -6.12
C ALA A 315 11.42 -13.50 -6.97
N THR A 316 12.74 -13.48 -7.20
CA THR A 316 13.39 -12.48 -8.06
C THR A 316 13.21 -12.82 -9.54
N ARG A 317 13.16 -14.10 -9.90
CA ARG A 317 13.31 -14.58 -11.28
C ARG A 317 14.57 -13.96 -11.90
N ASN A 318 14.40 -13.18 -12.98
CA ASN A 318 15.48 -12.47 -13.67
C ASN A 318 15.65 -11.01 -13.20
N ASN A 319 14.91 -10.56 -12.19
CA ASN A 319 15.09 -9.23 -11.64
C ASN A 319 16.36 -9.18 -10.79
N PRO A 320 17.13 -8.08 -10.86
CA PRO A 320 18.37 -7.94 -10.10
C PRO A 320 18.13 -7.85 -8.59
N ASN A 321 16.92 -7.43 -8.18
CA ASN A 321 16.54 -7.21 -6.79
C ASN A 321 15.24 -7.93 -6.46
N TYR A 322 15.06 -8.31 -5.19
CA TYR A 322 13.82 -8.91 -4.66
C TYR A 322 12.61 -7.99 -4.82
N PHE A 323 12.77 -6.72 -4.46
CA PHE A 323 11.81 -5.66 -4.72
C PHE A 323 12.19 -4.86 -5.97
N LEU A 324 11.18 -4.42 -6.71
CA LEU A 324 11.35 -3.63 -7.92
C LEU A 324 11.58 -2.14 -7.60
N THR A 325 11.00 -1.63 -6.52
CA THR A 325 11.07 -0.21 -6.14
C THR A 325 12.05 0.05 -5.00
N TYR A 326 11.76 -0.45 -3.80
CA TYR A 326 12.60 -0.28 -2.62
C TYR A 326 12.38 -1.42 -1.62
N GLY A 327 13.37 -1.65 -0.76
CA GLY A 327 13.30 -2.67 0.30
C GLY A 327 13.52 -2.12 1.71
N ASN A 328 13.71 -0.80 1.84
CA ASN A 328 14.01 -0.16 3.11
C ASN A 328 12.76 0.23 3.90
N GLY A 329 11.52 -0.04 3.49
CA GLY A 329 10.34 0.38 4.25
C GLY A 329 10.09 1.90 4.28
N LYS A 330 9.03 2.32 4.98
CA LYS A 330 8.72 3.73 5.28
C LYS A 330 8.85 3.99 6.77
N SER A 331 8.88 5.26 7.17
CA SER A 331 8.96 5.62 8.58
C SER A 331 8.10 6.81 8.94
N VAL A 332 7.67 6.80 10.20
CA VAL A 332 7.02 7.91 10.88
C VAL A 332 7.97 8.48 11.93
N ALA A 333 8.06 9.79 12.02
CA ALA A 333 8.94 10.46 12.98
C ALA A 333 8.16 11.36 13.93
N ARG A 334 8.63 11.47 15.17
CA ARG A 334 8.12 12.47 16.11
C ARG A 334 8.44 13.86 15.58
N VAL A 335 7.46 14.75 15.62
CA VAL A 335 7.67 16.14 15.27
C VAL A 335 8.44 16.81 16.42
N GLN A 336 9.68 17.19 16.15
CA GLN A 336 10.59 17.73 17.17
C GLN A 336 11.60 18.71 16.58
N ASP A 337 12.37 19.34 17.46
CA ASP A 337 13.47 20.21 17.08
C ASP A 337 14.49 19.50 16.21
N HIS A 338 14.98 20.22 15.20
CA HIS A 338 16.01 19.76 14.27
C HIS A 338 15.66 18.51 13.45
N LEU A 339 14.38 18.08 13.43
CA LEU A 339 13.89 17.07 12.51
C LEU A 339 14.17 17.49 11.06
N ARG A 340 14.56 16.51 10.23
CA ARG A 340 14.87 16.71 8.82
C ARG A 340 14.45 15.52 7.97
N PRO A 341 14.19 15.71 6.67
CA PRO A 341 14.03 14.60 5.74
C PRO A 341 15.37 13.89 5.51
N ASN A 342 15.29 12.59 5.17
CA ASN A 342 16.42 11.77 4.74
C ASN A 342 16.01 10.91 3.54
N GLY A 343 15.49 11.60 2.51
CA GLY A 343 14.79 11.00 1.39
C GLY A 343 13.33 10.68 1.71
N ALA A 344 12.54 10.34 0.69
CA ALA A 344 11.10 10.10 0.79
C ALA A 344 10.69 8.94 1.73
N HIS A 345 11.64 8.15 2.22
CA HIS A 345 11.38 6.93 3.00
C HIS A 345 11.83 7.04 4.47
N ARG A 346 12.63 8.06 4.81
CA ARG A 346 13.28 8.19 6.12
C ARG A 346 13.35 9.63 6.60
N TRP A 347 13.50 9.75 7.91
CA TRP A 347 13.75 11.00 8.61
C TRP A 347 15.11 10.94 9.30
N HIS A 348 15.63 12.10 9.68
CA HIS A 348 16.84 12.21 10.49
C HIS A 348 16.76 13.45 11.38
N ASN A 349 17.80 13.71 12.17
CA ASN A 349 17.89 14.90 13.00
C ASN A 349 19.28 15.54 12.85
N TYR A 350 19.36 16.88 12.81
CA TYR A 350 20.65 17.56 12.66
C TYR A 350 21.55 17.51 13.91
N MET A 351 20.97 17.31 15.08
CA MET A 351 21.67 17.43 16.37
C MET A 351 21.93 16.08 17.04
N LYS A 352 21.28 15.01 16.59
CA LYS A 352 21.44 13.67 17.15
C LYS A 352 21.15 12.57 16.13
N THR A 353 21.68 11.38 16.38
CA THR A 353 21.19 10.16 15.72
C THR A 353 19.82 9.82 16.31
N PRO A 354 18.75 9.70 15.48
CA PRO A 354 17.44 9.33 15.98
C PRO A 354 17.44 7.93 16.62
N ASN A 355 16.70 7.76 17.72
CA ASN A 355 16.41 6.44 18.25
C ASN A 355 15.28 5.79 17.43
N GLU A 356 15.61 4.75 16.67
CA GLU A 356 14.73 4.10 15.71
C GLU A 356 14.27 2.73 16.24
N ILE A 357 12.98 2.42 16.09
CA ILE A 357 12.48 1.04 16.24
C ILE A 357 11.87 0.57 14.92
N LYS A 358 11.91 -0.73 14.68
CA LYS A 358 11.26 -1.38 13.55
C LYS A 358 10.11 -2.23 14.07
N LEU A 359 8.94 -2.11 13.47
CA LEU A 359 7.77 -2.89 13.86
C LEU A 359 7.79 -4.24 13.17
N GLU A 360 7.42 -5.30 13.90
CA GLU A 360 7.30 -6.66 13.37
C GLU A 360 5.89 -6.94 12.81
N GLU A 361 4.88 -6.26 13.37
CA GLU A 361 3.47 -6.55 13.08
C GLU A 361 2.78 -5.47 12.23
N ALA A 362 3.52 -4.48 11.73
CA ALA A 362 2.98 -3.45 10.87
C ALA A 362 3.89 -3.19 9.68
N ALA A 363 3.28 -2.93 8.53
CA ALA A 363 4.00 -2.76 7.27
C ALA A 363 3.48 -1.54 6.50
N VAL A 364 4.23 -1.13 5.49
CA VAL A 364 3.71 -0.29 4.41
C VAL A 364 3.46 -1.19 3.20
N LEU A 365 2.24 -1.18 2.67
CA LEU A 365 1.88 -1.85 1.43
C LEU A 365 2.15 -0.90 0.27
N HIS A 366 3.02 -1.31 -0.66
CA HIS A 366 3.33 -0.55 -1.87
C HIS A 366 2.67 -1.18 -3.08
N TYR A 367 1.67 -0.51 -3.64
CA TYR A 367 0.88 -0.93 -4.80
C TYR A 367 1.55 -0.51 -6.11
N THR A 368 2.86 -0.76 -6.22
CA THR A 368 3.64 -0.39 -7.40
C THR A 368 3.38 -1.33 -8.57
N TYR A 369 3.24 -0.74 -9.76
CA TYR A 369 3.03 -1.48 -11.01
C TYR A 369 1.81 -2.41 -10.98
N ALA A 370 0.76 -2.06 -10.25
CA ALA A 370 -0.46 -2.84 -10.15
C ALA A 370 -1.22 -2.94 -11.49
N LYS A 371 -0.99 -1.98 -12.41
CA LYS A 371 -1.59 -1.92 -13.74
C LYS A 371 -0.53 -1.75 -14.82
N PHE A 372 -0.80 -2.24 -16.02
CA PHE A 372 0.04 -1.94 -17.19
C PHE A 372 0.15 -0.44 -17.47
N SER A 373 -0.91 0.33 -17.23
CA SER A 373 -0.90 1.79 -17.33
C SER A 373 0.09 2.47 -16.37
N ASP A 374 0.51 1.80 -15.29
CA ASP A 374 1.49 2.36 -14.35
C ASP A 374 2.87 2.44 -15.00
N LEU A 375 3.21 1.47 -15.86
CA LEU A 375 4.48 1.46 -16.60
C LEU A 375 4.54 2.61 -17.61
N THR A 376 3.47 2.81 -18.37
CA THR A 376 3.40 3.88 -19.37
C THR A 376 3.27 5.25 -18.71
N SER A 377 2.46 5.38 -17.66
CA SER A 377 2.31 6.66 -16.96
C SER A 377 3.60 7.12 -16.27
N ARG A 378 4.42 6.21 -15.74
CA ARG A 378 5.74 6.56 -15.18
C ARG A 378 6.70 7.11 -16.24
N ARG A 379 6.65 6.57 -17.46
CA ARG A 379 7.39 7.11 -18.61
C ARG A 379 6.88 8.52 -18.96
N ASP A 380 5.57 8.67 -19.09
CA ASP A 380 4.95 9.89 -19.63
C ASP A 380 4.97 11.08 -18.64
N ARG A 381 5.15 10.81 -17.35
CA ARG A 381 5.39 11.86 -16.33
C ARG A 381 6.68 12.64 -16.56
N CYS A 382 7.60 12.10 -17.35
CA CYS A 382 8.91 12.67 -17.54
C CYS A 382 9.12 13.10 -19.01
N GLY A 383 9.65 14.31 -19.22
CA GLY A 383 10.06 14.80 -20.54
C GLY A 383 11.34 14.14 -21.08
N CYS A 384 11.55 12.86 -20.77
CA CYS A 384 12.73 12.11 -21.12
C CYS A 384 12.62 11.62 -22.55
N LYS A 385 13.66 11.88 -23.35
CA LYS A 385 13.68 11.42 -24.73
C LYS A 385 13.79 9.89 -24.76
N PRO A 386 13.24 9.25 -25.80
CA PRO A 386 13.26 7.80 -25.94
C PRO A 386 14.64 7.27 -26.41
N THR A 387 15.72 7.68 -25.75
CA THR A 387 17.09 7.19 -26.02
C THR A 387 17.58 6.38 -24.82
N LYS A 388 18.49 5.42 -25.05
CA LYS A 388 19.02 4.57 -23.98
C LYS A 388 19.77 5.40 -22.94
N GLU A 389 20.46 6.44 -23.40
CA GLU A 389 21.25 7.35 -22.60
C GLU A 389 20.34 8.26 -21.74
N ASP A 390 19.28 8.82 -22.32
CA ASP A 390 18.34 9.66 -21.58
C ASP A 390 17.51 8.84 -20.57
N VAL A 391 17.12 7.61 -20.91
CA VAL A 391 16.45 6.70 -19.96
C VAL A 391 17.34 6.43 -18.75
N LYS A 392 18.64 6.16 -18.93
CA LYS A 392 19.57 5.99 -17.80
C LYS A 392 19.72 7.25 -16.95
N ARG A 393 19.70 8.43 -17.59
CA ARG A 393 19.78 9.73 -16.91
C ARG A 393 18.51 10.06 -16.12
N CYS A 394 17.34 9.59 -16.56
CA CYS A 394 16.05 9.93 -15.98
C CYS A 394 15.56 8.98 -14.90
N PHE A 395 15.81 7.68 -15.07
CA PHE A 395 15.25 6.65 -14.19
C PHE A 395 16.32 6.13 -13.24
N MET A 396 15.97 6.06 -11.95
CA MET A 396 16.87 5.56 -10.91
C MET A 396 16.90 4.03 -10.88
N LEU A 397 15.74 3.41 -11.07
CA LEU A 397 15.53 1.97 -10.94
C LEU A 397 15.91 1.24 -12.24
N ASP A 398 16.64 0.15 -12.12
CA ASP A 398 17.02 -0.68 -13.27
C ASP A 398 15.82 -1.36 -13.92
N PHE A 399 14.78 -1.65 -13.14
CA PHE A 399 13.51 -2.15 -13.66
C PHE A 399 12.83 -1.12 -14.58
N ASP A 400 12.67 0.13 -14.12
CA ASP A 400 12.10 1.21 -14.94
C ASP A 400 12.88 1.38 -16.25
N ARG A 401 14.21 1.41 -16.17
CA ARG A 401 15.08 1.51 -17.36
C ARG A 401 14.82 0.36 -18.34
N SER A 402 14.78 -0.87 -17.82
CA SER A 402 14.58 -2.07 -18.63
C SER A 402 13.23 -2.08 -19.32
N VAL A 403 12.15 -1.79 -18.58
CA VAL A 403 10.80 -1.76 -19.14
C VAL A 403 10.66 -0.66 -20.18
N VAL A 404 11.12 0.56 -19.88
CA VAL A 404 11.04 1.68 -20.83
C VAL A 404 11.83 1.35 -22.09
N ILE A 405 13.04 0.81 -21.98
CA ILE A 405 13.83 0.41 -23.15
C ILE A 405 13.12 -0.66 -23.97
N GLN A 406 12.52 -1.65 -23.32
CA GLN A 406 11.81 -2.73 -24.01
C GLN A 406 10.57 -2.20 -24.74
N ALA A 407 9.75 -1.37 -24.08
CA ALA A 407 8.58 -0.75 -24.69
C ALA A 407 8.95 0.13 -25.90
N LEU A 408 10.08 0.84 -25.84
CA LEU A 408 10.60 1.63 -26.97
C LEU A 408 11.11 0.78 -28.14
N LYS A 409 11.59 -0.44 -27.87
CA LYS A 409 11.97 -1.39 -28.93
C LYS A 409 10.75 -1.95 -29.62
N GLU A 410 9.77 -2.40 -28.85
CA GLU A 410 8.52 -3.00 -29.34
C GLU A 410 7.66 -2.02 -30.13
N SER A 411 7.64 -0.74 -29.72
CA SER A 411 6.95 0.33 -30.45
C SER A 411 7.66 0.77 -31.74
N GLY A 412 8.82 0.21 -32.07
CA GLY A 412 9.63 0.67 -33.22
C GLY A 412 10.16 2.10 -33.06
N VAL A 413 10.06 2.70 -31.86
CA VAL A 413 10.58 4.04 -31.58
C VAL A 413 12.10 4.03 -31.61
N PHE A 414 12.76 2.99 -31.11
CA PHE A 414 14.21 2.87 -31.26
C PHE A 414 14.65 2.71 -32.72
N SER A 415 13.95 1.91 -33.54
CA SER A 415 14.31 1.76 -34.95
C SER A 415 14.05 3.05 -35.73
N SER A 416 12.95 3.76 -35.48
CA SER A 416 12.65 5.05 -36.12
C SER A 416 13.52 6.20 -35.61
N VAL A 417 13.90 6.23 -34.32
CA VAL A 417 14.87 7.20 -33.78
C VAL A 417 16.28 6.91 -34.28
N VAL A 418 16.69 5.64 -34.36
CA VAL A 418 17.97 5.26 -34.98
C VAL A 418 17.96 5.57 -36.47
N SER A 419 16.90 5.23 -37.22
CA SER A 419 16.78 5.59 -38.64
C SER A 419 16.72 7.11 -38.85
N SER A 420 16.04 7.88 -37.98
CA SER A 420 15.99 9.35 -38.07
C SER A 420 17.27 10.03 -37.58
N ALA A 421 17.97 9.46 -36.61
CA ALA A 421 19.31 9.87 -36.22
C ALA A 421 20.32 9.53 -37.32
N SER A 422 20.20 8.37 -37.96
CA SER A 422 20.99 7.98 -39.14
C SER A 422 20.67 8.85 -40.35
N THR A 423 19.43 9.32 -40.55
CA THR A 423 19.10 10.27 -41.62
C THR A 423 19.50 11.71 -41.30
N ASN A 424 19.53 12.12 -40.03
CA ASN A 424 20.08 13.42 -39.62
C ASN A 424 21.62 13.41 -39.65
N LEU A 425 22.23 12.29 -39.26
CA LEU A 425 23.66 12.06 -39.41
C LEU A 425 24.01 11.93 -40.90
N SER A 426 23.16 11.32 -41.73
CA SER A 426 23.34 11.27 -43.18
C SER A 426 23.08 12.61 -43.85
N LYS A 427 22.15 13.46 -43.38
CA LYS A 427 21.99 14.86 -43.86
C LYS A 427 23.20 15.73 -43.50
N LYS A 428 23.73 15.60 -42.28
CA LYS A 428 24.99 16.25 -41.87
C LYS A 428 26.19 15.72 -42.65
N LYS A 429 26.25 14.40 -42.93
CA LYS A 429 27.26 13.78 -43.80
C LYS A 429 27.09 14.17 -45.27
N PHE A 430 25.86 14.32 -45.76
CA PHE A 430 25.53 14.66 -47.16
C PHE A 430 25.97 16.08 -47.50
N LEU A 431 25.78 17.03 -46.59
CA LEU A 431 26.36 18.38 -46.71
C LEU A 431 27.90 18.39 -46.63
N ALA A 432 28.51 17.41 -45.96
CA ALA A 432 29.96 17.27 -45.84
C ALA A 432 30.60 16.40 -46.95
N SER A 433 29.80 15.77 -47.82
CA SER A 433 30.25 14.71 -48.75
C SER A 433 30.14 15.08 -50.24
N MET A 434 29.97 16.37 -50.57
CA MET A 434 30.11 16.88 -51.95
C MET A 434 31.57 16.84 -52.47
N HIS A 435 32.51 16.27 -51.71
CA HIS A 435 33.84 15.92 -52.20
C HIS A 435 34.12 14.42 -52.07
N LYS A 436 34.31 13.83 -53.26
CA LYS A 436 34.96 12.56 -53.60
C LYS A 436 34.13 11.27 -53.55
N SER A 437 34.27 10.60 -54.69
CA SER A 437 33.48 9.51 -55.27
C SER A 437 34.02 8.10 -54.95
N ASN A 438 33.14 7.11 -55.21
CA ASN A 438 33.36 5.70 -55.61
C ASN A 438 34.06 4.76 -54.59
N SER A 439 33.71 3.47 -54.41
CA SER A 439 32.75 2.52 -55.02
C SER A 439 32.76 1.20 -54.20
N SER A 440 31.63 0.47 -54.15
CA SER A 440 31.38 -0.99 -53.97
C SER A 440 32.12 -1.78 -52.86
N SER A 441 31.55 -2.77 -52.14
CA SER A 441 30.77 -3.94 -52.58
C SER A 441 30.06 -4.65 -51.41
N SER A 442 29.20 -5.60 -51.78
CA SER A 442 28.18 -6.40 -51.08
C SER A 442 28.65 -7.40 -50.00
N ASP A 443 27.75 -7.78 -49.08
CA ASP A 443 27.29 -9.18 -48.91
C ASP A 443 26.13 -9.33 -47.90
N SER A 444 25.39 -10.42 -48.02
CA SER A 444 23.95 -10.56 -47.69
C SER A 444 23.59 -11.72 -46.75
N LEU A 445 22.53 -11.51 -45.93
CA LEU A 445 21.47 -12.44 -45.44
C LEU A 445 21.82 -13.53 -44.37
N PRO A 446 20.83 -14.16 -43.66
CA PRO A 446 19.42 -13.82 -43.38
C PRO A 446 18.95 -14.01 -41.90
N SER A 447 17.69 -13.61 -41.67
CA SER A 447 16.85 -13.74 -40.46
C SER A 447 16.24 -15.14 -40.25
N LYS A 448 15.80 -15.41 -39.00
CA LYS A 448 14.68 -16.33 -38.71
C LYS A 448 14.05 -16.05 -37.33
N ASP A 449 12.77 -15.72 -37.36
CA ASP A 449 11.84 -15.65 -36.24
C ASP A 449 11.52 -17.03 -35.67
N LYS A 450 11.19 -17.09 -34.36
CA LYS A 450 10.27 -18.08 -33.80
C LYS A 450 9.61 -17.58 -32.51
N GLU A 451 8.30 -17.49 -32.60
CA GLU A 451 7.27 -17.29 -31.59
C GLU A 451 7.29 -18.42 -30.54
N SER A 452 7.02 -18.13 -29.26
CA SER A 452 6.75 -19.17 -28.26
C SER A 452 5.54 -18.83 -27.39
N GLN A 453 4.63 -19.80 -27.34
CA GLN A 453 3.35 -19.79 -26.65
C GLN A 453 3.51 -19.99 -25.14
N GLY A 454 2.62 -19.35 -24.37
CA GLY A 454 2.63 -19.32 -22.92
C GLY A 454 2.27 -20.63 -22.24
N ILE A 455 2.84 -20.82 -21.05
CA ILE A 455 2.44 -21.82 -20.07
C ILE A 455 2.02 -21.06 -18.79
N SER A 456 0.78 -21.31 -18.37
CA SER A 456 0.06 -20.63 -17.28
C SER A 456 0.71 -20.81 -15.92
N ALA A 457 0.80 -19.72 -15.15
CA ALA A 457 1.42 -19.60 -13.81
C ALA A 457 0.75 -20.43 -12.69
N ARG A 458 -0.25 -21.24 -12.98
CA ARG A 458 -1.04 -21.98 -11.99
C ARG A 458 -0.41 -23.26 -11.43
N HIS A 459 0.72 -23.73 -11.96
CA HIS A 459 1.33 -24.99 -11.49
C HIS A 459 2.49 -24.82 -10.50
N LEU A 460 2.95 -23.59 -10.24
CA LEU A 460 4.19 -23.34 -9.48
C LEU A 460 4.00 -22.80 -8.06
N LEU A 461 2.79 -22.39 -7.67
CA LEU A 461 2.65 -21.59 -6.44
C LEU A 461 2.25 -22.34 -5.17
N GLY A 462 1.84 -23.61 -5.21
CA GLY A 462 1.72 -24.47 -4.01
C GLY A 462 1.18 -23.82 -2.72
N ALA A 463 0.29 -22.83 -2.83
CA ALA A 463 -0.14 -22.00 -1.71
C ALA A 463 -1.61 -22.24 -1.45
N GLU A 464 -1.90 -23.19 -0.56
CA GLU A 464 -3.18 -23.16 0.15
C GLU A 464 -3.13 -21.97 1.11
N SER A 465 -4.07 -21.04 0.93
CA SER A 465 -4.35 -19.88 1.78
C SER A 465 -3.59 -18.58 1.49
N ALA A 466 -3.85 -18.00 0.32
CA ALA A 466 -3.81 -16.54 0.14
C ALA A 466 -4.98 -15.93 0.93
N VAL A 467 -4.71 -15.21 2.02
CA VAL A 467 -5.75 -14.49 2.77
C VAL A 467 -5.81 -13.06 2.21
N PRO A 468 -6.92 -12.66 1.57
CA PRO A 468 -7.08 -11.28 1.11
C PRO A 468 -7.08 -10.33 2.32
N PRO A 469 -6.67 -9.05 2.15
CA PRO A 469 -6.95 -8.05 3.17
C PRO A 469 -8.47 -8.02 3.40
N LEU A 470 -8.90 -8.33 4.62
CA LEU A 470 -10.30 -8.26 4.97
C LEU A 470 -10.77 -6.81 4.80
N SER A 471 -11.94 -6.64 4.19
CA SER A 471 -12.63 -5.36 4.20
C SER A 471 -12.82 -4.90 5.67
N PRO A 472 -12.80 -3.59 5.96
CA PRO A 472 -13.19 -3.11 7.29
C PRO A 472 -14.56 -3.69 7.66
N PRO A 473 -14.83 -3.99 8.95
CA PRO A 473 -16.03 -4.70 9.35
C PRO A 473 -17.29 -4.00 8.84
N GLY A 474 -17.95 -4.62 7.87
CA GLY A 474 -19.28 -4.24 7.42
C GLY A 474 -20.32 -4.83 8.36
N MET A 475 -21.24 -4.00 8.86
CA MET A 475 -22.50 -4.50 9.41
C MET A 475 -23.37 -4.96 8.24
N GLU A 476 -23.49 -6.27 8.04
CA GLU A 476 -24.59 -6.83 7.24
C GLU A 476 -25.53 -7.64 8.12
N HIS A 477 -26.82 -7.47 7.81
CA HIS A 477 -28.03 -8.04 8.41
C HIS A 477 -28.59 -7.41 9.70
N ALA A 478 -28.98 -6.13 9.60
CA ALA A 478 -30.31 -5.74 10.11
C ALA A 478 -31.33 -5.98 8.98
N GLY A 479 -31.65 -7.25 8.77
CA GLY A 479 -32.77 -7.65 7.91
C GLY A 479 -34.07 -7.36 8.64
N LEU A 480 -34.94 -6.63 7.94
CA LEU A 480 -36.37 -6.49 8.22
C LEU A 480 -36.99 -7.83 8.61
N VAL A 481 -37.73 -7.84 9.73
CA VAL A 481 -38.91 -8.70 9.88
C VAL A 481 -40.08 -7.78 10.18
N THR A 482 -40.88 -7.55 9.15
CA THR A 482 -42.27 -7.13 9.25
C THR A 482 -43.14 -8.35 9.60
N GLU A 483 -44.10 -8.12 10.50
CA GLU A 483 -45.41 -8.77 10.69
C GLU A 483 -45.53 -10.30 10.47
N ASP A 484 -45.69 -11.04 11.57
CA ASP A 484 -46.99 -11.51 12.08
C ASP A 484 -46.91 -11.85 13.59
#